data_AF-A0A1G7XZD5-F1
#
_entry.id   AF-A0A1G7XZD5-F1
#
_cell.length_a   1.000
_cell.length_b   1.000
_cell.length_c   1.000
_cell.angle_alpha   90.00
_cell.angle_beta   90.00
_cell.angle_gamma   90.00
#
_symmetry.space_group_name_H-M   'P 1'
#
loop_
_entity.id
_entity.type
_entity.pdbx_description
1 polymer ?
#
loop_
_entity_poly.entity_id
_entity_poly.type
_entity_poly.pdbx_seq_one_letter_code
_entity_poly.pdbx_strand_id
1 'polypeptide(L)'
;MKTLLRSFIPHSLNTHPAEWSRAAVGACLGIFISALLSRQLFGIDVTLHLLGPIGASAVLLFAVSTGALAQPWSIIGSYLISALVALLCIRLFGNSITAASVAVCSAIVIMCVCRCLHPPGAAVAISIITSKQELSALGLQVLFPVMLNAICLLVAALVYNNLTLVRYPRAQTKAAPQAQVATSESAGFNSQDLDKALDDVGAFVDVSREDLETILHKTEAHAQHRNRTDIDTEHIISRSTQSLSLEHSVADAMKMLAGQGSKYLPVLDADRKVIGIISLVD
;
A
#
# COMPACT_ATOMS: atom_id res chain seq x y z
N MET A 1 4.02 14.40 30.29
CA MET A 1 4.62 15.39 29.37
C MET A 1 5.64 14.79 28.40
N LYS A 2 6.60 13.96 28.85
CA LYS A 2 7.57 13.27 27.96
C LYS A 2 6.93 12.34 26.90
N THR A 3 5.79 11.72 27.20
CA THR A 3 5.00 10.88 26.27
C THR A 3 4.26 11.69 25.20
N LEU A 4 3.70 12.85 25.56
CA LEU A 4 3.10 13.80 24.61
C LEU A 4 4.15 14.40 23.66
N LEU A 5 5.34 14.74 24.16
CA LEU A 5 6.43 15.24 23.31
C LEU A 5 6.92 14.17 22.31
N ARG A 6 6.93 12.90 22.71
CA ARG A 6 7.27 11.77 21.83
C ARG A 6 6.22 11.49 20.75
N SER A 7 4.94 11.84 20.96
CA SER A 7 3.91 11.67 19.93
C SER A 7 3.96 12.72 18.80
N PHE A 8 4.72 13.81 18.96
CA PHE A 8 4.91 14.80 17.89
C PHE A 8 5.98 14.39 16.87
N ILE A 9 6.85 13.43 17.21
CA ILE A 9 7.88 12.94 16.29
C ILE A 9 7.34 11.65 15.65
N PRO A 10 7.00 11.67 14.35
CA PRO A 10 6.57 10.46 13.67
C PRO A 10 7.71 9.43 13.66
N HIS A 11 7.35 8.14 13.64
CA HIS A 11 8.35 7.10 13.37
C HIS A 11 9.01 7.35 12.02
N SER A 12 10.31 7.05 11.91
CA SER A 12 11.03 7.16 10.66
C SER A 12 10.32 6.34 9.58
N LEU A 13 10.00 6.98 8.45
CA LEU A 13 9.54 6.28 7.26
C LEU A 13 10.65 5.30 6.85
N ASN A 14 10.31 4.02 6.74
CA ASN A 14 11.26 2.97 6.37
C ASN A 14 11.53 3.01 4.85
N THR A 15 12.07 4.13 4.38
CA THR A 15 12.27 4.46 2.98
C THR A 15 13.72 4.87 2.75
N HIS A 16 14.30 4.42 1.65
CA HIS A 16 15.72 4.65 1.38
C HIS A 16 15.94 6.13 0.95
N PRO A 17 17.04 6.81 1.33
CA PRO A 17 17.27 8.22 0.98
C PRO A 17 17.21 8.51 -0.53
N ALA A 18 17.55 7.52 -1.36
CA ALA A 18 17.43 7.61 -2.82
C ALA A 18 15.98 7.77 -3.31
N GLU A 19 14.99 7.26 -2.58
CA GLU A 19 13.58 7.38 -2.93
C GLU A 19 13.06 8.80 -2.70
N TRP A 20 13.53 9.47 -1.63
CA TRP A 20 13.17 10.85 -1.33
C TRP A 20 13.78 11.83 -2.34
N SER A 21 15.05 11.65 -2.71
CA SER A 21 15.70 12.50 -3.70
C SER A 21 15.04 12.36 -5.08
N ARG A 22 14.73 11.13 -5.49
CA ARG A 22 13.94 10.84 -6.69
C ARG A 22 12.57 11.53 -6.64
N ALA A 23 11.82 11.36 -5.55
CA ALA A 23 10.50 11.99 -5.39
C ALA A 23 10.60 13.53 -5.46
N ALA A 24 11.59 14.14 -4.81
CA ALA A 24 11.82 15.58 -4.83
C ALA A 24 12.14 16.10 -6.24
N VAL A 25 12.99 15.40 -6.99
CA VAL A 25 13.31 15.75 -8.39
C VAL A 25 12.07 15.65 -9.27
N GLY A 26 11.30 14.56 -9.14
CA GLY A 26 10.05 14.39 -9.88
C GLY A 26 9.02 15.48 -9.57
N ALA A 27 8.83 15.79 -8.29
CA ALA A 27 7.92 16.85 -7.85
C ALA A 27 8.36 18.23 -8.37
N CYS A 28 9.65 18.56 -8.27
CA CYS A 28 10.20 19.81 -8.80
C CYS A 28 9.93 19.95 -10.30
N LEU A 29 10.24 18.91 -11.09
CA LEU A 29 10.04 18.91 -12.53
C LEU A 29 8.56 18.99 -12.90
N GLY A 30 7.70 18.21 -12.23
CA GLY A 30 6.25 18.19 -12.47
C GLY A 30 5.59 19.53 -12.15
N ILE A 31 5.93 20.15 -11.02
CA ILE A 31 5.46 21.49 -10.65
C ILE A 31 5.95 22.51 -11.66
N PHE A 32 7.24 22.49 -12.00
CA PHE A 32 7.84 23.46 -12.92
C PHE A 32 7.18 23.42 -14.30
N ILE A 33 7.01 22.24 -14.90
CA ILE A 33 6.37 22.08 -16.20
C ILE A 33 4.90 22.52 -16.16
N SER A 34 4.15 22.10 -15.14
CA SER A 34 2.73 22.46 -14.98
C SER A 34 2.56 23.98 -14.82
N ALA A 35 3.36 24.60 -13.94
CA ALA A 35 3.34 26.04 -13.71
C ALA A 35 3.79 26.82 -14.94
N LEU A 36 4.81 26.37 -15.68
CA LEU A 36 5.26 27.03 -16.91
C LEU A 36 4.15 27.04 -17.97
N LEU A 37 3.48 25.90 -18.17
CA LEU A 37 2.40 25.76 -19.14
C LEU A 37 1.17 26.58 -18.74
N SER A 38 0.79 26.54 -17.46
CA SER A 38 -0.28 27.37 -16.89
C SER A 38 0.03 28.86 -17.07
N ARG A 39 1.27 29.28 -16.80
CA ARG A 39 1.70 30.68 -16.97
C ARG A 39 1.56 31.13 -18.43
N GLN A 40 1.95 30.26 -19.37
CA GLN A 40 1.90 30.59 -20.79
C GLN A 40 0.48 30.75 -21.32
N LEU A 41 -0.47 29.97 -20.80
CA LEU A 41 -1.85 29.94 -21.30
C LEU A 41 -2.80 30.87 -20.53
N PHE A 42 -2.59 31.06 -19.23
CA PHE A 42 -3.53 31.76 -18.35
C PHE A 42 -2.89 32.92 -17.56
N GLY A 43 -1.59 33.17 -17.72
CA GLY A 43 -0.88 34.23 -17.02
C GLY A 43 -0.30 33.83 -15.67
N ILE A 44 0.55 34.70 -15.13
CA ILE A 44 1.28 34.45 -13.88
C ILE A 44 0.35 34.50 -12.66
N ASP A 45 -0.60 35.44 -12.64
CA ASP A 45 -1.46 35.65 -11.46
C ASP A 45 -2.38 34.44 -11.20
N VAL A 46 -3.04 33.92 -12.24
CA VAL A 46 -3.82 32.67 -12.15
C VAL A 46 -2.94 31.50 -11.68
N THR A 47 -1.73 31.40 -12.22
CA THR A 47 -0.80 30.31 -11.92
C THR A 47 -0.34 30.33 -10.46
N LEU A 48 -0.03 31.51 -9.91
CA LEU A 48 0.40 31.66 -8.52
C LEU A 48 -0.68 31.23 -7.52
N HIS A 49 -1.97 31.49 -7.83
CA HIS A 49 -3.07 31.06 -6.97
C HIS A 49 -3.30 29.53 -6.98
N LEU A 50 -2.90 28.84 -8.05
CA LEU A 50 -3.01 27.38 -8.16
C LEU A 50 -1.75 26.64 -7.72
N LEU A 51 -0.62 27.34 -7.52
CA LEU A 51 0.66 26.73 -7.20
C LEU A 51 0.65 25.97 -5.87
N GLY A 52 -0.08 26.46 -4.87
CA GLY A 52 -0.25 25.79 -3.57
C GLY A 52 -0.86 24.38 -3.71
N PRO A 53 -2.08 24.25 -4.28
CA PRO A 53 -2.69 22.96 -4.58
C PRO A 53 -1.81 22.05 -5.45
N ILE A 54 -1.14 22.60 -6.47
CA ILE A 54 -0.22 21.84 -7.34
C ILE A 54 0.95 21.27 -6.55
N GLY A 55 1.57 22.08 -5.69
CA GLY A 55 2.68 21.65 -4.85
C GLY A 55 2.28 20.53 -3.89
N ALA A 56 1.14 20.65 -3.22
CA ALA A 56 0.61 19.61 -2.35
C ALA A 56 0.28 18.31 -3.12
N SER A 57 -0.28 18.43 -4.32
CA SER A 57 -0.54 17.29 -5.21
C SER A 57 0.74 16.60 -5.65
N ALA A 58 1.80 17.36 -5.94
CA ALA A 58 3.09 16.80 -6.34
C ALA A 58 3.69 15.94 -5.22
N VAL A 59 3.61 16.39 -3.97
CA VAL A 59 4.08 15.58 -2.83
C VAL A 59 3.37 14.22 -2.82
N LEU A 60 2.05 14.19 -2.98
CA LEU A 60 1.30 12.92 -3.03
C LEU A 60 1.68 12.07 -4.24
N LEU A 61 1.73 12.65 -5.44
CA LEU A 61 1.97 11.92 -6.69
C LEU A 61 3.40 11.38 -6.83
N PHE A 62 4.39 11.99 -6.17
CA PHE A 62 5.80 11.60 -6.30
C PHE A 62 6.37 10.91 -5.05
N ALA A 63 5.97 11.35 -3.84
CA ALA A 63 6.47 10.77 -2.59
C ALA A 63 5.59 9.63 -2.05
N VAL A 64 4.27 9.68 -2.30
CA VAL A 64 3.29 8.66 -1.83
C VAL A 64 2.47 8.12 -3.00
N SER A 65 3.15 7.84 -4.12
CA SER A 65 2.52 7.47 -5.40
C SER A 65 1.71 6.17 -5.35
N THR A 66 1.93 5.35 -4.31
CA THR A 66 1.25 4.07 -4.11
C THR A 66 -0.09 4.20 -3.37
N GLY A 67 -0.35 5.34 -2.73
CA GLY A 67 -1.56 5.57 -1.94
C GLY A 67 -2.82 5.76 -2.79
N ALA A 68 -3.99 5.42 -2.23
CA ALA A 68 -5.28 5.62 -2.90
C ALA A 68 -5.55 7.09 -3.24
N LEU A 69 -5.03 8.01 -2.43
CA LEU A 69 -5.15 9.46 -2.62
C LEU A 69 -4.36 9.99 -3.83
N ALA A 70 -3.35 9.25 -4.30
CA ALA A 70 -2.54 9.61 -5.45
C ALA A 70 -3.07 9.02 -6.77
N GLN A 71 -4.14 8.23 -6.75
CA GLN A 71 -4.67 7.60 -7.97
C GLN A 71 -5.16 8.65 -9.00
N PRO A 72 -5.09 8.37 -10.31
CA PRO A 72 -5.52 9.29 -11.36
C PRO A 72 -6.94 9.83 -11.18
N TRP A 73 -7.87 8.99 -10.72
CA TRP A 73 -9.25 9.41 -10.46
C TRP A 73 -9.35 10.40 -9.29
N SER A 74 -8.52 10.22 -8.25
CA SER A 74 -8.52 11.08 -7.07
C SER A 74 -8.13 12.52 -7.43
N ILE A 75 -7.07 12.74 -8.21
CA ILE A 75 -6.69 14.10 -8.63
C ILE A 75 -7.69 14.72 -9.62
N ILE A 76 -8.09 14.00 -10.67
CA ILE A 76 -8.98 14.54 -11.70
C ILE A 76 -10.37 14.83 -11.14
N GLY A 77 -10.94 13.87 -10.40
CA GLY A 77 -12.27 13.99 -9.80
C GLY A 77 -12.33 15.08 -8.74
N SER A 78 -11.35 15.14 -7.83
CA SER A 78 -11.33 16.16 -6.78
C SER A 78 -11.21 17.58 -7.32
N TYR A 79 -10.33 17.84 -8.28
CA TYR A 79 -10.14 19.17 -8.84
C TYR A 79 -11.40 19.66 -9.56
N LEU A 80 -12.06 18.78 -10.31
CA LEU A 80 -13.32 19.08 -10.97
C LEU A 80 -14.43 19.38 -9.96
N ILE A 81 -14.64 18.50 -8.96
CA ILE A 81 -15.66 18.67 -7.92
C ILE A 81 -15.41 19.96 -7.15
N SER A 82 -14.18 20.21 -6.70
CA SER A 82 -13.83 21.41 -5.97
C SER A 82 -14.08 22.68 -6.75
N ALA A 83 -13.75 22.71 -8.05
CA ALA A 83 -14.00 23.88 -8.87
C ALA A 83 -15.51 24.15 -9.03
N LEU A 84 -16.31 23.11 -9.29
CA LEU A 84 -17.76 23.25 -9.43
C LEU A 84 -18.44 23.67 -8.12
N VAL A 85 -18.05 23.05 -7.00
CA VAL A 85 -18.55 23.39 -5.66
C VAL A 85 -18.16 24.81 -5.28
N ALA A 86 -16.92 25.22 -5.55
CA ALA A 86 -16.47 26.58 -5.30
C ALA A 86 -17.29 27.62 -6.08
N LEU A 87 -17.52 27.38 -7.38
CA LEU A 87 -18.35 28.27 -8.20
C LEU A 87 -19.79 28.35 -7.68
N LEU A 88 -20.37 27.22 -7.24
CA LEU A 88 -21.69 27.20 -6.63
C LEU A 88 -21.72 28.02 -5.33
N CYS A 89 -20.74 27.83 -4.45
CA CYS A 89 -20.66 28.58 -3.20
C CYS A 89 -20.44 30.08 -3.42
N ILE A 90 -19.66 30.48 -4.43
CA ILE A 90 -19.52 31.90 -4.82
C ILE A 90 -20.87 32.48 -5.24
N ARG A 91 -21.69 31.72 -5.98
CA ARG A 91 -23.03 32.18 -6.39
C ARG A 91 -23.97 32.38 -5.19
N LEU A 92 -23.86 31.52 -4.17
CA LEU A 92 -24.74 31.54 -3.00
C LEU A 92 -24.31 32.53 -1.92
N PHE A 93 -23.00 32.65 -1.69
CA PHE A 93 -22.43 33.35 -0.52
C PHE A 93 -21.39 34.40 -0.89
N GLY A 94 -21.11 34.61 -2.18
CA GLY A 94 -20.06 35.50 -2.67
C GLY A 94 -18.64 35.00 -2.37
N ASN A 95 -17.66 35.89 -2.57
CA ASN A 95 -16.26 35.65 -2.22
C ASN A 95 -16.03 35.91 -0.72
N SER A 96 -16.51 35.00 0.12
CA SER A 96 -16.47 35.14 1.58
C SER A 96 -15.83 33.93 2.25
N ILE A 97 -15.40 34.11 3.51
CA ILE A 97 -14.86 33.00 4.32
C ILE A 97 -15.93 31.93 4.52
N THR A 98 -17.20 32.32 4.67
CA THR A 98 -18.32 31.37 4.78
C THR A 98 -18.47 30.53 3.52
N ALA A 99 -18.36 31.14 2.33
CA ALA A 99 -18.34 30.41 1.07
C ALA A 99 -17.20 29.38 1.02
N ALA A 100 -15.98 29.78 1.44
CA ALA A 100 -14.83 28.89 1.46
C ALA A 100 -15.01 27.71 2.42
N SER A 101 -15.49 27.94 3.64
CA SER A 101 -15.74 26.88 4.62
C SER A 101 -16.81 25.89 4.15
N VAL A 102 -17.92 26.40 3.60
CA VAL A 102 -19.01 25.56 3.07
C VAL A 102 -18.54 24.77 1.84
N ALA A 103 -17.77 25.40 0.95
CA ALA A 103 -17.20 24.73 -0.22
C ALA A 103 -16.25 23.60 0.16
N VAL A 104 -15.34 23.82 1.11
CA VAL A 104 -14.41 22.77 1.56
C VAL A 104 -15.19 21.61 2.20
N CYS A 105 -16.12 21.89 3.10
CA CYS A 105 -16.91 20.87 3.77
C CYS A 105 -17.72 20.02 2.77
N SER A 106 -18.44 20.67 1.85
CA SER A 106 -19.24 19.97 0.84
C SER A 106 -18.37 19.24 -0.19
N ALA A 107 -17.26 19.83 -0.63
CA ALA A 107 -16.34 19.19 -1.56
C ALA A 107 -15.74 17.91 -0.97
N ILE A 108 -15.34 17.91 0.31
CA ILE A 108 -14.84 16.70 0.98
C ILE A 108 -15.91 15.59 0.99
N VAL A 109 -17.15 15.91 1.38
CA VAL A 109 -18.25 14.93 1.40
C VAL A 109 -18.48 14.36 0.00
N ILE A 110 -18.55 15.21 -1.02
CA ILE A 110 -18.79 14.79 -2.40
C ILE A 110 -17.61 13.95 -2.92
N MET A 111 -16.37 14.32 -2.61
CA MET A 111 -15.19 13.52 -2.96
C MET A 111 -15.20 12.13 -2.32
N CYS A 112 -15.60 12.03 -1.06
CA CYS A 112 -15.75 10.74 -0.37
C CYS A 112 -16.81 9.87 -1.06
N VAL A 113 -17.97 10.45 -1.40
CA VAL A 113 -19.04 9.74 -2.13
C VAL A 113 -18.57 9.31 -3.52
N CYS A 114 -17.86 10.17 -4.25
CA CYS A 114 -17.31 9.89 -5.58
C CYS A 114 -16.02 9.05 -5.56
N ARG A 115 -15.53 8.65 -4.37
CA ARG A 115 -14.30 7.88 -4.16
C ARG A 115 -13.07 8.51 -4.83
N CYS A 116 -13.01 9.84 -4.83
CA CYS A 116 -11.91 10.62 -5.43
C CYS A 116 -11.30 11.60 -4.41
N LEU A 117 -11.22 11.19 -3.14
CA LEU A 117 -10.63 12.03 -2.11
C LEU A 117 -9.16 12.31 -2.43
N HIS A 118 -8.86 13.59 -2.61
CA HIS A 118 -7.51 14.09 -2.83
C HIS A 118 -7.42 15.44 -2.10
N PRO A 119 -6.75 15.50 -0.93
CA PRO A 119 -6.77 16.67 -0.05
C PRO A 119 -6.42 18.01 -0.74
N PRO A 120 -5.47 18.07 -1.71
CA PRO A 120 -5.21 19.32 -2.46
C PRO A 120 -6.43 19.90 -3.18
N GLY A 121 -7.43 19.09 -3.51
CA GLY A 121 -8.70 19.56 -4.06
C GLY A 121 -9.40 20.55 -3.13
N ALA A 122 -9.35 20.38 -1.81
CA ALA A 122 -9.92 21.36 -0.88
C ALA A 122 -9.22 22.73 -1.00
N ALA A 123 -7.90 22.72 -1.19
CA ALA A 123 -7.12 23.94 -1.42
C ALA A 123 -7.49 24.61 -2.76
N VAL A 124 -7.80 23.84 -3.82
CA VAL A 124 -8.32 24.39 -5.08
C VAL A 124 -9.61 25.19 -4.86
N ALA A 125 -10.56 24.65 -4.08
CA ALA A 125 -11.81 25.35 -3.79
C ALA A 125 -11.56 26.67 -3.05
N ILE A 126 -10.66 26.67 -2.06
CA ILE A 126 -10.24 27.89 -1.35
C ILE A 126 -9.62 28.89 -2.32
N SER A 127 -8.64 28.47 -3.14
CA SER A 127 -7.95 29.34 -4.10
C SER A 127 -8.93 30.05 -5.04
N ILE A 128 -9.94 29.32 -5.56
CA ILE A 128 -10.95 29.90 -6.45
C ILE A 128 -11.77 30.96 -5.73
N ILE A 129 -12.23 30.69 -4.50
CA ILE A 129 -13.10 31.59 -3.73
C ILE A 129 -12.35 32.84 -3.25
N THR A 130 -11.09 32.70 -2.82
CA THR A 130 -10.31 33.83 -2.30
C THR A 130 -9.74 34.70 -3.41
N SER A 131 -9.50 34.14 -4.59
CA SER A 131 -8.97 34.87 -5.75
C SER A 131 -10.10 35.49 -6.57
N LYS A 132 -10.62 36.62 -6.07
CA LYS A 132 -11.78 37.30 -6.67
C LYS A 132 -11.50 37.79 -8.10
N GLN A 133 -10.36 38.42 -8.30
CA GLN A 133 -10.02 39.10 -9.55
C GLN A 133 -9.52 38.15 -10.65
N GLU A 134 -8.83 37.07 -10.26
CA GLU A 134 -8.17 36.16 -11.20
C GLU A 134 -8.99 34.89 -11.45
N LEU A 135 -9.25 34.07 -10.42
CA LEU A 135 -9.92 32.78 -10.62
C LEU A 135 -11.45 32.90 -10.63
N SER A 136 -12.04 33.59 -9.65
CA SER A 136 -13.50 33.74 -9.56
C SER A 136 -14.09 34.49 -10.75
N ALA A 137 -13.37 35.49 -11.27
CA ALA A 137 -13.80 36.31 -12.40
C ALA A 137 -14.00 35.49 -13.69
N LEU A 138 -13.27 34.37 -13.84
CA LEU A 138 -13.38 33.47 -14.99
C LEU A 138 -14.71 32.68 -15.02
N GLY A 139 -15.43 32.61 -13.89
CA GLY A 139 -16.63 31.79 -13.77
C GLY A 139 -16.35 30.35 -14.17
N LEU A 140 -17.13 29.80 -15.11
CA LEU A 140 -16.96 28.41 -15.55
C LEU A 140 -15.62 28.16 -16.26
N GLN A 141 -14.99 29.19 -16.83
CA GLN A 141 -13.69 29.05 -17.50
C GLN A 141 -12.55 28.72 -16.52
N VAL A 142 -12.76 28.88 -15.20
CA VAL A 142 -11.78 28.48 -14.18
C VAL A 142 -11.45 26.98 -14.23
N LEU A 143 -12.35 26.15 -14.79
CA LEU A 143 -12.08 24.73 -15.00
C LEU A 143 -10.86 24.49 -15.91
N PHE A 144 -10.60 25.36 -16.89
CA PHE A 144 -9.48 25.18 -17.82
C PHE A 144 -8.11 25.24 -17.13
N PRO A 145 -7.73 26.30 -16.40
CA PRO A 145 -6.45 26.35 -15.69
C PRO A 145 -6.36 25.29 -14.58
N VAL A 146 -7.46 25.00 -13.87
CA VAL A 146 -7.49 23.99 -12.82
C VAL A 146 -7.23 22.59 -13.38
N MET A 147 -7.97 22.20 -14.42
CA MET A 147 -7.84 20.87 -15.03
C MET A 147 -6.54 20.73 -15.83
N LEU A 148 -6.06 21.80 -16.49
CA LEU A 148 -4.76 21.78 -17.14
C LEU A 148 -3.66 21.42 -16.15
N ASN A 149 -3.64 22.06 -14.99
CA ASN A 149 -2.64 21.79 -13.96
C ASN A 149 -2.77 20.37 -13.39
N ALA A 150 -3.99 19.89 -13.13
CA ALA A 150 -4.23 18.51 -12.69
C ALA A 150 -3.71 17.47 -13.69
N ILE A 151 -4.07 17.65 -14.98
CA ILE A 151 -3.68 16.73 -16.06
C ILE A 151 -2.17 16.80 -16.30
N CYS A 152 -1.59 17.99 -16.37
CA CYS A 152 -0.17 18.16 -16.62
C CYS A 152 0.68 17.51 -15.52
N LEU A 153 0.31 17.74 -14.26
CA LEU A 153 1.00 17.14 -13.13
C LEU A 153 0.81 15.61 -13.10
N LEU A 154 -0.40 15.12 -13.38
CA LEU A 154 -0.67 13.69 -13.47
C LEU A 154 0.15 13.03 -14.57
N VAL A 155 0.21 13.62 -15.77
CA VAL A 155 1.04 13.11 -16.88
C VAL A 155 2.51 13.11 -16.50
N ALA A 156 3.01 14.18 -15.87
CA ALA A 156 4.38 14.24 -15.37
C ALA A 156 4.67 13.11 -14.37
N ALA A 157 3.75 12.84 -13.44
CA ALA A 157 3.88 11.75 -12.47
C ALA A 157 3.82 10.36 -13.12
N LEU A 158 2.92 10.16 -14.09
CA LEU A 158 2.84 8.92 -14.89
C LEU A 158 4.15 8.64 -15.61
N VAL A 159 4.70 9.64 -16.30
CA VAL A 159 5.95 9.47 -17.05
C VAL A 159 7.11 9.26 -16.09
N TYR A 160 7.31 10.13 -15.11
CA TYR A 160 8.47 10.10 -14.23
C TYR A 160 8.51 8.87 -13.32
N ASN A 161 7.40 8.49 -12.69
CA ASN A 161 7.38 7.33 -11.80
C ASN A 161 7.66 6.04 -12.58
N ASN A 162 7.06 5.86 -13.76
CA ASN A 162 7.31 4.67 -14.57
C ASN A 162 8.75 4.64 -15.14
N LEU A 163 9.31 5.79 -15.53
CA LEU A 163 10.72 5.87 -15.96
C LEU A 163 11.70 5.56 -14.83
N THR A 164 11.31 5.84 -13.58
CA THR A 164 12.10 5.52 -12.40
C THR A 164 11.74 4.17 -11.77
N LEU A 165 11.07 3.30 -12.54
CA LEU A 165 10.67 1.93 -12.18
C LEU A 165 9.71 1.83 -10.98
N VAL A 166 9.08 2.94 -10.59
CA VAL A 166 8.00 2.97 -9.62
C VAL A 166 6.67 2.85 -10.35
N ARG A 167 6.05 1.68 -10.30
CA ARG A 167 4.80 1.39 -11.02
C ARG A 167 3.69 2.33 -10.59
N TYR A 168 3.21 3.17 -11.52
CA TYR A 168 2.12 4.11 -11.31
C TYR A 168 1.30 4.30 -12.61
N PRO A 169 -0.04 4.17 -12.59
CA PRO A 169 -0.88 3.92 -11.42
C PRO A 169 -0.85 2.44 -11.01
N ARG A 170 -1.03 2.18 -9.72
CA ARG A 170 -1.26 0.81 -9.24
C ARG A 170 -2.70 0.44 -9.54
N ALA A 171 -2.90 -0.61 -10.34
CA ALA A 171 -4.22 -1.18 -10.54
C ALA A 171 -4.74 -1.73 -9.21
N GLN A 172 -5.98 -1.38 -8.84
CA GLN A 172 -6.69 -2.07 -7.77
C GLN A 172 -7.01 -3.47 -8.28
N THR A 173 -6.28 -4.48 -7.83
CA THR A 173 -6.57 -5.87 -8.19
C THR A 173 -7.89 -6.23 -7.55
N LYS A 174 -8.97 -6.23 -8.32
CA LYS A 174 -10.26 -6.76 -7.86
C LYS A 174 -10.01 -8.19 -7.38
N ALA A 175 -10.26 -8.47 -6.10
CA ALA A 175 -10.10 -9.80 -5.53
C ALA A 175 -10.73 -10.83 -6.49
N ALA A 176 -9.89 -11.70 -7.06
CA ALA A 176 -10.39 -12.76 -7.91
C ALA A 176 -11.33 -13.63 -7.05
N PRO A 177 -12.48 -14.09 -7.57
CA PRO A 177 -13.26 -15.11 -6.89
C PRO A 177 -12.34 -16.32 -6.74
N GLN A 178 -11.90 -16.62 -5.52
CA GLN A 178 -11.11 -17.81 -5.26
C GLN A 178 -11.97 -19.01 -5.65
N ALA A 179 -11.58 -19.70 -6.72
CA ALA A 179 -11.95 -21.08 -6.91
C ALA A 179 -11.48 -21.82 -5.65
N GLN A 180 -12.44 -22.37 -4.89
CA GLN A 180 -12.20 -23.13 -3.67
C GLN A 180 -11.28 -24.31 -3.99
N VAL A 181 -9.98 -24.12 -3.83
CA VAL A 181 -9.06 -25.24 -3.65
C VAL A 181 -9.08 -25.52 -2.15
N ALA A 182 -9.94 -26.45 -1.78
CA ALA A 182 -9.99 -27.00 -0.43
C ALA A 182 -8.71 -27.80 -0.17
N THR A 183 -7.65 -27.12 0.26
CA THR A 183 -6.56 -27.74 1.00
C THR A 183 -6.70 -27.32 2.45
N SER A 184 -7.41 -28.17 3.20
CA SER A 184 -7.39 -28.18 4.65
C SER A 184 -5.96 -28.42 5.12
N GLU A 185 -5.28 -27.33 5.51
CA GLU A 185 -4.11 -27.22 6.40
C GLU A 185 -3.38 -25.90 6.10
N SER A 186 -3.86 -24.80 6.66
CA SER A 186 -3.02 -23.61 6.86
C SER A 186 -3.44 -22.94 8.14
N ALA A 187 -2.52 -22.87 9.10
CA ALA A 187 -2.69 -22.19 10.39
C ALA A 187 -2.61 -20.64 10.26
N GLY A 188 -2.95 -20.10 9.09
CA GLY A 188 -2.88 -18.67 8.75
C GLY A 188 -4.24 -18.00 8.69
N PHE A 189 -4.23 -16.68 8.50
CA PHE A 189 -5.44 -15.86 8.34
C PHE A 189 -5.93 -15.88 6.88
N ASN A 190 -7.24 -15.68 6.66
CA ASN A 190 -7.80 -15.50 5.33
C ASN A 190 -8.27 -14.05 5.11
N SER A 191 -8.49 -13.69 3.85
CA SER A 191 -9.04 -12.42 3.37
C SER A 191 -10.29 -11.94 4.13
N GLN A 192 -11.21 -12.83 4.50
CA GLN A 192 -12.41 -12.50 5.27
C GLN A 192 -12.10 -12.07 6.71
N ASP A 193 -11.06 -12.63 7.31
CA ASP A 193 -10.64 -12.28 8.67
C ASP A 193 -9.99 -10.89 8.66
N LEU A 194 -9.26 -10.57 7.58
CA LEU A 194 -8.68 -9.24 7.36
C LEU A 194 -9.76 -8.17 7.20
N ASP A 195 -10.83 -8.46 6.45
CA ASP A 195 -11.94 -7.51 6.25
C ASP A 195 -12.66 -7.21 7.57
N LYS A 196 -12.96 -8.24 8.39
CA LYS A 196 -13.53 -8.05 9.73
C LYS A 196 -12.62 -7.26 10.66
N ALA A 197 -11.31 -7.53 10.62
CA ALA A 197 -10.34 -6.80 11.43
C ALA A 197 -10.25 -5.32 11.01
N LEU A 198 -10.34 -5.01 9.72
CA LEU A 198 -10.40 -3.63 9.23
C LEU A 198 -11.67 -2.91 9.69
N ASP A 199 -12.82 -3.59 9.67
CA ASP A 199 -14.09 -3.05 10.16
C ASP A 199 -14.04 -2.77 11.68
N ASP A 200 -13.47 -3.68 12.47
CA ASP A 200 -13.31 -3.54 13.93
C ASP A 200 -12.34 -2.40 14.30
N VAL A 201 -11.30 -2.16 13.49
CA VAL A 201 -10.34 -1.06 13.71
C VAL A 201 -11.00 0.30 13.52
N GLY A 202 -12.03 0.41 12.66
CA GLY A 202 -12.89 1.61 12.52
C GLY A 202 -12.18 2.91 12.14
N ALA A 203 -10.87 2.88 11.88
CA ALA A 203 -10.01 4.02 11.64
C ALA A 203 -9.47 4.00 10.21
N PHE A 204 -9.20 5.18 9.66
CA PHE A 204 -8.56 5.30 8.34
C PHE A 204 -7.14 4.73 8.41
N VAL A 205 -6.91 3.61 7.74
CA VAL A 205 -5.57 3.02 7.56
C VAL A 205 -5.04 3.46 6.20
N ASP A 206 -3.93 4.21 6.20
CA ASP A 206 -3.24 4.67 4.98
C ASP A 206 -2.37 3.55 4.37
N VAL A 207 -2.95 2.36 4.22
CA VAL A 207 -2.34 1.18 3.60
C VAL A 207 -3.43 0.51 2.78
N SER A 208 -3.12 0.16 1.53
CA SER A 208 -4.07 -0.59 0.72
C SER A 208 -4.35 -1.96 1.36
N ARG A 209 -5.55 -2.50 1.15
CA ARG A 209 -5.93 -3.84 1.65
C ARG A 209 -4.92 -4.89 1.20
N GLU A 210 -4.46 -4.79 -0.03
CA GLU A 210 -3.53 -5.73 -0.65
C GLU A 210 -2.12 -5.60 -0.06
N ASP A 211 -1.64 -4.38 0.21
CA ASP A 211 -0.35 -4.18 0.88
C ASP A 211 -0.41 -4.72 2.32
N LEU A 212 -1.53 -4.53 3.03
CA LEU A 212 -1.71 -5.06 4.39
C LEU A 212 -1.75 -6.60 4.41
N GLU A 213 -2.50 -7.21 3.49
CA GLU A 213 -2.55 -8.67 3.30
C GLU A 213 -1.16 -9.23 2.97
N THR A 214 -0.42 -8.57 2.07
CA THR A 214 0.95 -8.95 1.70
C THR A 214 1.91 -8.85 2.89
N ILE A 215 1.81 -7.78 3.68
CA ILE A 215 2.62 -7.60 4.89
C ILE A 215 2.32 -8.72 5.88
N LEU A 216 1.04 -8.99 6.17
CA LEU A 216 0.63 -10.04 7.10
C LEU A 216 1.12 -11.43 6.66
N HIS A 217 0.99 -11.79 5.38
CA HIS A 217 1.50 -13.07 4.87
C HIS A 217 3.03 -13.16 4.94
N LYS A 218 3.77 -12.08 4.63
CA LYS A 218 5.23 -12.06 4.81
C LYS A 218 5.61 -12.19 6.28
N THR A 219 4.90 -11.50 7.17
CA THR A 219 5.10 -11.61 8.62
C THR A 219 4.86 -13.04 9.10
N GLU A 220 3.79 -13.69 8.62
CA GLU A 220 3.49 -15.09 8.93
C GLU A 220 4.60 -16.01 8.43
N ALA A 221 5.05 -15.86 7.18
CA ALA A 221 6.15 -16.65 6.62
C ALA A 221 7.45 -16.49 7.44
N HIS A 222 7.77 -15.26 7.87
CA HIS A 222 8.92 -15.01 8.75
C HIS A 222 8.73 -15.61 10.15
N ALA A 223 7.52 -15.57 10.71
CA ALA A 223 7.22 -16.18 12.02
C ALA A 223 7.30 -17.71 11.97
N GLN A 224 6.75 -18.33 10.92
CA GLN A 224 6.85 -19.77 10.66
C GLN A 224 8.30 -20.20 10.45
N HIS A 225 9.10 -19.43 9.69
CA HIS A 225 10.53 -19.71 9.51
C HIS A 225 11.28 -19.70 10.84
N ARG A 226 11.02 -18.72 11.71
CA ARG A 226 11.61 -18.67 13.06
C ARG A 226 11.20 -19.87 13.91
N ASN A 227 9.93 -20.27 13.89
CA ASN A 227 9.48 -21.45 14.63
C ASN A 227 10.06 -22.76 14.09
N ARG A 228 10.36 -22.87 12.79
CA ARG A 228 11.02 -24.06 12.21
C ARG A 228 12.50 -24.15 12.55
N THR A 229 13.20 -23.02 12.71
CA THR A 229 14.61 -23.00 13.14
C THR A 229 14.80 -23.29 14.63
N ASP A 230 13.76 -23.17 15.44
CA ASP A 230 13.77 -23.43 16.89
C ASP A 230 13.32 -24.85 17.26
N ILE A 231 13.14 -25.72 16.25
CA ILE A 231 12.86 -27.13 16.46
C ILE A 231 14.19 -27.83 16.75
N ASP A 232 14.47 -28.03 18.04
CA ASP A 232 15.53 -28.94 18.45
C ASP A 232 15.15 -30.36 18.05
N THR A 233 15.75 -30.83 16.95
CA THR A 233 15.53 -32.18 16.42
C THR A 233 15.77 -33.24 17.50
N GLU A 234 16.66 -32.96 18.47
CA GLU A 234 16.96 -33.82 19.62
C GLU A 234 15.75 -34.06 20.55
N HIS A 235 14.77 -33.14 20.58
CA HIS A 235 13.55 -33.25 21.39
C HIS A 235 12.40 -33.94 20.66
N ILE A 236 12.43 -33.99 19.32
CA ILE A 236 11.40 -34.64 18.49
C ILE A 236 11.79 -36.09 18.14
N ILE A 237 13.09 -36.40 18.03
CA ILE A 237 13.56 -37.75 17.73
C ILE A 237 13.34 -38.65 18.96
N SER A 238 12.52 -39.69 18.83
CA SER A 238 12.45 -40.77 19.82
C SER A 238 13.82 -41.45 19.91
N ARG A 239 14.53 -41.31 21.05
CA ARG A 239 15.88 -41.83 21.26
C ARG A 239 15.98 -43.37 21.30
N SER A 240 14.90 -44.09 21.05
CA SER A 240 14.80 -45.55 21.20
C SER A 240 14.51 -46.26 19.88
N THR A 241 15.08 -45.83 18.75
CA THR A 241 15.04 -46.64 17.53
C THR A 241 16.18 -47.65 17.56
N GLN A 242 15.84 -48.93 17.72
CA GLN A 242 16.82 -50.00 17.49
C GLN A 242 17.30 -49.93 16.03
N SER A 243 18.58 -50.22 15.82
CA SER A 243 19.23 -50.15 14.52
C SER A 243 19.83 -51.50 14.15
N LEU A 244 19.80 -51.84 12.86
CA LEU A 244 20.51 -53.00 12.31
C LEU A 244 21.94 -52.61 11.94
N SER A 245 22.86 -53.55 12.09
CA SER A 245 24.21 -53.49 11.51
C SER A 245 24.30 -54.48 10.34
N LEU A 246 25.24 -54.27 9.42
CA LEU A 246 25.50 -55.15 8.27
C LEU A 246 25.80 -56.62 8.65
N GLU A 247 26.10 -56.88 9.92
CA GLU A 247 26.35 -58.22 10.46
C GLU A 247 25.08 -58.98 10.85
N HIS A 248 23.92 -58.31 10.93
CA HIS A 248 22.65 -58.94 11.31
C HIS A 248 22.04 -59.69 10.13
N SER A 249 21.46 -60.86 10.42
CA SER A 249 20.75 -61.63 9.40
C SER A 249 19.34 -61.08 9.14
N VAL A 250 18.75 -61.46 8.02
CA VAL A 250 17.34 -61.12 7.69
C VAL A 250 16.37 -61.65 8.76
N ALA A 251 16.66 -62.80 9.36
CA ALA A 251 15.84 -63.36 10.43
C ALA A 251 15.86 -62.48 11.70
N ASP A 252 17.00 -61.87 12.01
CA ASP A 252 17.14 -60.93 13.13
C ASP A 252 16.38 -59.63 12.85
N ALA A 253 16.47 -59.12 11.62
CA ALA A 253 15.72 -57.95 11.16
C ALA A 253 14.19 -58.16 11.28
N MET A 254 13.68 -59.32 10.84
CA MET A 254 12.26 -59.66 10.97
C MET A 254 11.82 -59.75 12.43
N LYS A 255 12.65 -60.32 13.31
CA LYS A 255 12.34 -60.43 14.74
C LYS A 255 12.31 -59.06 15.42
N MET A 256 13.20 -58.15 15.03
CA MET A 256 13.24 -56.77 15.53
C MET A 256 12.06 -55.93 15.01
N LEU A 257 11.65 -56.13 13.75
CA LEU A 257 10.45 -55.49 13.16
C LEU A 257 9.14 -56.01 13.76
N ALA A 258 9.04 -57.30 14.07
CA ALA A 258 7.83 -57.90 14.64
C ALA A 258 7.65 -57.59 16.14
N GLY A 259 8.75 -57.31 16.86
CA GLY A 259 8.76 -57.14 18.31
C GLY A 259 8.25 -55.79 18.82
N GLN A 260 8.32 -54.72 18.02
CA GLN A 260 7.84 -53.39 18.39
C GLN A 260 7.24 -52.69 17.17
N GLY A 261 6.16 -51.93 17.36
CA GLY A 261 5.34 -51.30 16.30
C GLY A 261 6.03 -50.24 15.42
N SER A 262 7.35 -50.30 15.23
CA SER A 262 8.07 -49.49 14.24
C SER A 262 7.96 -50.11 12.85
N LYS A 263 7.58 -49.30 11.87
CA LYS A 263 7.45 -49.74 10.47
C LYS A 263 8.79 -49.80 9.73
N TYR A 264 9.85 -49.26 10.32
CA TYR A 264 11.16 -49.09 9.70
C TYR A 264 12.29 -49.34 10.71
N LEU A 265 13.37 -49.98 10.24
CA LEU A 265 14.63 -50.11 10.96
C LEU A 265 15.76 -49.46 10.16
N PRO A 266 16.49 -48.47 10.71
CA PRO A 266 17.68 -47.94 10.07
C PRO A 266 18.82 -48.96 10.14
N VAL A 267 19.55 -49.11 9.03
CA VAL A 267 20.80 -49.88 8.94
C VAL A 267 21.96 -48.92 9.15
N LEU A 268 22.82 -49.23 10.10
CA LEU A 268 24.02 -48.47 10.45
C LEU A 268 25.28 -49.19 9.98
N ASP A 269 26.28 -48.40 9.58
CA ASP A 269 27.65 -48.86 9.38
C ASP A 269 28.43 -48.90 10.72
N ALA A 270 29.66 -49.42 10.71
CA ALA A 270 30.57 -49.50 11.86
C ALA A 270 30.78 -48.13 12.55
N ASP A 271 30.74 -47.03 11.79
CA ASP A 271 30.84 -45.65 12.29
C ASP A 271 29.51 -45.08 12.83
N ARG A 272 28.47 -45.91 13.02
CA ARG A 272 27.10 -45.51 13.42
C ARG A 272 26.42 -44.50 12.47
N LYS A 273 26.82 -44.49 11.19
CA LYS A 273 26.14 -43.71 10.15
C LYS A 273 25.02 -44.52 9.52
N VAL A 274 23.87 -43.90 9.27
CA VAL A 274 22.75 -44.53 8.56
C VAL A 274 23.13 -44.72 7.10
N ILE A 275 23.14 -45.98 6.65
CA ILE A 275 23.46 -46.38 5.27
C ILE A 275 22.24 -46.92 4.52
N GLY A 276 21.14 -47.22 5.23
CA GLY A 276 19.90 -47.69 4.62
C GLY A 276 18.74 -47.76 5.61
N ILE A 277 17.57 -48.14 5.12
CA ILE A 277 16.38 -48.46 5.91
C ILE A 277 15.80 -49.78 5.42
N ILE A 278 15.29 -50.59 6.34
CA ILE A 278 14.56 -51.83 6.04
C ILE A 278 13.14 -51.65 6.58
N SER A 279 12.15 -51.85 5.72
CA SER A 279 10.74 -51.82 6.12
C SER A 279 10.16 -53.23 6.17
N LEU A 280 8.95 -53.36 6.73
CA LEU A 280 8.24 -54.65 6.78
C LEU A 280 7.78 -55.14 5.39
N VAL A 281 7.90 -54.30 4.36
CA VAL A 281 7.40 -54.53 3.00
C VAL A 281 8.51 -54.84 1.99
N ASP A 282 9.78 -54.69 2.40
CA ASP A 282 10.98 -54.97 1.58
C ASP A 282 11.50 -56.39 1.85
#